data_AF-A0A7J4L9V0-F1
#
_entry.id   AF-A0A7J4L9V0-F1
#
_cell.length_a   1.000
_cell.length_b   1.000
_cell.length_c   1.000
_cell.angle_alpha   90.00
_cell.angle_beta   90.00
_cell.angle_gamma   90.00
#
_symmetry.space_group_name_H-M   'P 1'
#
loop_
_entity.id
_entity.type
_entity.pdbx_description
1 polymer ?
#
loop_
_entity_poly.entity_id
_entity_poly.type
_entity_poly.pdbx_seq_one_letter_code
_entity_poly.pdbx_strand_id
1 'polypeptide(L)'
;MNKKAMMEPKDWLSGLVGFVVFAAGLIPLLERFNIVDWGISNFMGSSAFMSAAPYLLAALGLYLAIESVIELTNSNHIGWLSFFIGIAIMVVGVLPALQSFGIGPGLFGLELPILVYHIIFVIEGLFLMIAMFAMEL
;
A
#
# COMPACT_ATOMS: atom_id res chain seq x y z
N MET A 1 7.90 37.37 3.46
CA MET A 1 7.41 36.58 4.61
C MET A 1 7.45 35.12 4.20
N ASN A 2 8.35 34.32 4.78
CA ASN A 2 8.28 32.87 4.67
C ASN A 2 7.02 32.41 5.42
N LYS A 3 5.94 32.11 4.69
CA LYS A 3 4.90 31.25 5.25
C LYS A 3 5.61 29.93 5.53
N LYS A 4 5.75 29.55 6.81
CA LYS A 4 6.00 28.14 7.13
C LYS A 4 4.85 27.38 6.46
N ALA A 5 5.16 26.60 5.43
CA ALA A 5 4.24 25.56 4.98
C ALA A 5 3.95 24.71 6.21
N MET A 6 2.68 24.65 6.58
CA MET A 6 2.21 23.91 7.73
C MET A 6 1.51 22.72 7.10
N MET A 7 2.09 21.52 7.23
CA MET A 7 1.52 20.26 6.72
C MET A 7 0.03 20.22 6.96
N GLU A 8 -0.73 19.93 5.91
CA GLU A 8 -2.16 19.75 6.06
C GLU A 8 -2.42 18.45 6.83
N PRO A 9 -3.49 18.36 7.64
CA PRO A 9 -3.82 17.13 8.36
C PRO A 9 -3.93 15.88 7.48
N LYS A 10 -4.28 16.05 6.19
CA LYS A 10 -4.36 14.96 5.21
C LYS A 10 -2.97 14.38 4.89
N ASP A 11 -1.92 15.19 4.88
CA ASP A 11 -0.57 14.77 4.55
C ASP A 11 -0.04 13.85 5.68
N TRP A 12 -0.28 14.26 6.93
CA TRP A 12 0.00 13.45 8.12
C TRP A 12 -0.75 12.12 8.12
N LEU A 13 -2.00 12.11 7.66
CA LEU A 13 -2.77 10.88 7.56
C LEU A 13 -2.14 9.92 6.54
N SER A 14 -1.73 10.42 5.37
CA SER A 14 -1.04 9.62 4.36
C SER A 14 0.26 9.02 4.90
N GLY A 15 1.06 9.82 5.61
CA GLY A 15 2.27 9.34 6.26
C GLY A 15 2.02 8.30 7.35
N LEU A 16 0.98 8.48 8.17
CA LEU A 16 0.60 7.51 9.20
C LEU A 16 0.12 6.19 8.58
N VAL A 17 -0.75 6.25 7.58
CA VAL A 17 -1.23 5.07 6.85
C VAL A 17 -0.04 4.37 6.20
N GLY A 18 0.83 5.12 5.52
CA GLY A 18 2.05 4.60 4.91
C GLY A 18 2.96 3.91 5.91
N PHE A 19 3.17 4.49 7.10
CA PHE A 19 3.95 3.88 8.16
C PHE A 19 3.36 2.56 8.65
N VAL A 20 2.05 2.50 8.89
CA VAL A 20 1.37 1.28 9.34
C VAL A 20 1.45 0.18 8.29
N VAL A 21 1.20 0.51 7.01
CA VAL A 21 1.27 -0.43 5.89
C VAL A 21 2.71 -0.92 5.69
N PHE A 22 3.68 -0.01 5.75
CA PHE A 22 5.10 -0.34 5.68
C PHE A 22 5.52 -1.29 6.81
N ALA A 23 5.14 -0.99 8.05
CA ALA A 23 5.43 -1.84 9.20
C ALA A 23 4.77 -3.22 9.08
N ALA A 24 3.51 -3.27 8.62
CA ALA A 24 2.81 -4.52 8.35
C ALA A 24 3.52 -5.36 7.27
N GLY A 25 4.12 -4.75 6.25
CA GLY A 25 4.93 -5.49 5.28
C GLY A 25 6.31 -5.88 5.81
N LEU A 26 7.01 -4.97 6.50
CA LEU A 26 8.42 -5.13 6.87
C LEU A 26 8.61 -6.10 8.04
N ILE A 27 7.77 -6.01 9.08
CA ILE A 27 7.95 -6.83 10.29
C ILE A 27 7.92 -8.32 9.97
N PRO A 28 6.94 -8.88 9.25
CA PRO A 28 6.95 -10.29 8.87
C PRO A 28 8.17 -10.69 8.03
N LEU A 29 8.71 -9.78 7.20
CA LEU A 29 9.94 -10.04 6.45
C LEU A 29 11.12 -10.16 7.41
N LEU A 30 11.25 -9.28 8.39
CA LEU A 30 12.29 -9.34 9.42
C LEU A 30 12.17 -10.60 10.29
N GLU A 31 10.95 -11.00 10.65
CA GLU A 31 10.70 -12.25 11.38
C GLU A 31 11.18 -13.47 10.58
N ARG A 32 10.97 -13.48 9.25
CA ARG A 32 11.46 -14.57 8.38
C ARG A 32 12.99 -14.71 8.38
N PHE A 33 13.72 -13.64 8.65
CA PHE A 33 15.18 -13.66 8.79
C PHE A 33 15.65 -13.86 10.24
N ASN A 34 14.74 -14.15 11.18
CA ASN A 34 15.02 -14.26 12.62
C ASN A 34 15.65 -12.98 13.22
N ILE A 35 15.33 -11.81 12.68
CA ILE A 35 15.83 -10.52 13.19
C ILE A 35 14.96 -10.05 14.37
N VAL A 36 13.64 -10.27 14.30
CA VAL A 36 12.67 -9.96 15.36
C VAL A 36 11.68 -11.14 15.51
N ASP A 37 10.97 -11.19 16.63
CA ASP A 37 9.92 -12.19 16.89
C ASP A 37 8.75 -11.54 17.65
N TRP A 38 7.89 -10.83 16.91
CA TRP A 38 6.73 -10.12 17.46
C TRP A 38 5.42 -10.87 17.21
N GLY A 39 5.48 -12.03 16.54
CA GLY A 39 4.34 -12.88 16.20
C GLY A 39 3.42 -12.29 15.13
N ILE A 40 3.83 -11.25 14.41
CA ILE A 40 2.99 -10.59 13.41
C ILE A 40 2.81 -11.47 12.17
N SER A 41 3.82 -12.25 11.80
CA SER A 41 3.72 -13.23 10.71
C SER A 41 2.61 -14.25 10.93
N ASN A 42 2.32 -14.64 12.18
CA ASN A 42 1.21 -15.55 12.50
C ASN A 42 -0.15 -14.90 12.22
N PHE A 43 -0.31 -13.62 12.57
CA PHE A 43 -1.52 -12.87 12.27
C PHE A 43 -1.71 -12.67 10.77
N MET A 44 -0.66 -12.29 10.05
CA MET A 44 -0.71 -12.07 8.59
C MET A 44 -0.84 -13.37 7.79
N GLY A 45 -0.37 -14.49 8.35
CA GLY A 45 -0.60 -15.82 7.79
C GLY A 45 -1.99 -16.41 8.11
N SER A 46 -2.80 -15.74 8.93
CA SER A 46 -4.12 -16.25 9.29
C SER A 46 -5.07 -16.25 8.08
N SER A 47 -5.97 -17.24 8.03
CA SER A 47 -6.99 -17.34 6.97
C SER A 47 -7.88 -16.09 6.90
N ALA A 48 -8.20 -15.50 8.06
CA ALA A 48 -8.94 -14.25 8.14
C ALA A 48 -8.20 -13.11 7.44
N PHE A 49 -6.91 -12.91 7.75
CA PHE A 49 -6.11 -11.88 7.08
C PHE A 49 -5.98 -12.16 5.58
N MET A 50 -5.65 -13.39 5.18
CA MET A 50 -5.49 -13.75 3.77
C MET A 50 -6.78 -13.57 2.96
N SER A 51 -7.96 -13.76 3.57
CA SER A 51 -9.24 -13.46 2.92
C SER A 51 -9.49 -11.95 2.76
N ALA A 52 -8.97 -11.13 3.67
CA ALA A 52 -9.09 -9.67 3.63
C ALA A 52 -7.99 -8.98 2.79
N ALA A 53 -6.82 -9.62 2.62
CA ALA A 53 -5.65 -9.01 1.99
C ALA A 53 -5.90 -8.45 0.58
N PRO A 54 -6.65 -9.11 -0.33
CA PRO A 54 -6.97 -8.52 -1.64
C PRO A 54 -7.77 -7.23 -1.54
N TYR A 55 -8.70 -7.15 -0.59
CA TYR A 55 -9.51 -5.95 -0.35
C TYR A 55 -8.67 -4.81 0.22
N LEU A 56 -7.76 -5.13 1.14
CA LEU A 56 -6.81 -4.16 1.68
C LEU A 56 -5.90 -3.61 0.58
N LEU A 57 -5.31 -4.48 -0.25
CA LEU A 57 -4.51 -4.06 -1.40
C LEU A 57 -5.28 -3.19 -2.39
N ALA A 58 -6.53 -3.56 -2.69
CA ALA A 58 -7.37 -2.75 -3.57
C ALA A 58 -7.61 -1.35 -3.00
N ALA A 59 -7.94 -1.26 -1.71
CA ALA A 59 -8.20 0.01 -1.02
C ALA A 59 -6.95 0.87 -0.90
N LEU A 60 -5.81 0.27 -0.50
CA LEU A 60 -4.54 0.98 -0.37
C LEU A 60 -3.99 1.42 -1.74
N GLY A 61 -4.10 0.57 -2.77
CA GLY A 61 -3.63 0.92 -4.11
C GLY A 61 -4.46 2.06 -4.72
N LEU A 62 -5.78 2.06 -4.47
CA LEU A 62 -6.64 3.19 -4.81
C LEU A 62 -6.26 4.44 -4.04
N TYR A 63 -5.99 4.33 -2.74
CA TYR A 63 -5.57 5.45 -1.91
C TYR A 63 -4.27 6.07 -2.42
N LEU A 64 -3.25 5.25 -2.70
CA LEU A 64 -2.00 5.69 -3.31
C LEU A 64 -2.22 6.35 -4.67
N ALA A 65 -3.08 5.78 -5.53
CA ALA A 65 -3.39 6.38 -6.83
C ALA A 65 -4.04 7.78 -6.68
N ILE A 66 -4.93 7.96 -5.70
CA ILE A 66 -5.56 9.27 -5.41
C ILE A 66 -4.51 10.28 -4.94
N GLU A 67 -3.67 9.91 -3.96
CA GLU A 67 -2.59 10.76 -3.45
C GLU A 67 -1.61 11.15 -4.58
N SER A 68 -1.31 10.20 -5.47
CA SER A 68 -0.44 10.43 -6.63
C SER A 68 -1.04 11.42 -7.63
N VAL A 69 -2.36 11.45 -7.81
CA VAL A 69 -3.03 12.46 -8.65
C VAL A 69 -2.90 13.85 -8.05
N ILE A 70 -3.02 13.98 -6.73
CA ILE A 70 -2.81 15.25 -6.02
C ILE A 70 -1.35 15.70 -6.22
N GLU A 71 -0.39 14.80 -6.03
CA GLU A 71 1.03 15.06 -6.27
C GLU A 71 1.32 15.52 -7.72
N LEU A 72 0.68 14.88 -8.71
CA LEU A 72 0.80 15.28 -10.12
C LEU A 72 0.30 16.70 -10.39
N THR A 73 -0.75 17.14 -9.71
CA THR A 73 -1.25 18.53 -9.84
C THR A 73 -0.27 19.56 -9.29
N ASN A 74 0.64 19.16 -8.39
CA ASN A 74 1.72 19.99 -7.86
C ASN A 74 3.00 19.94 -8.71
N SER A 75 2.94 19.40 -9.94
CA SER A 75 4.07 19.34 -10.90
C SER A 75 5.27 18.48 -10.46
N ASN A 76 5.07 17.53 -9.55
CA ASN A 76 6.11 16.59 -9.16
C ASN A 76 6.13 15.36 -10.09
N HIS A 77 7.28 15.09 -10.71
CA HIS A 77 7.47 13.94 -11.61
C HIS A 77 7.32 12.58 -10.91
N ILE A 78 7.55 12.52 -9.59
CA ILE A 78 7.41 11.29 -8.80
C ILE A 78 5.95 10.81 -8.78
N GLY A 79 4.98 11.74 -8.84
CA GLY A 79 3.56 11.42 -8.88
C GLY A 79 3.14 10.48 -10.01
N TRP A 80 3.81 10.51 -11.18
CA TRP A 80 3.49 9.57 -12.26
C TRP A 80 3.89 8.14 -11.90
N LEU A 81 5.06 7.97 -11.28
CA LEU A 81 5.54 6.67 -10.86
C LEU A 81 4.65 6.10 -9.75
N SER A 82 4.35 6.90 -8.73
CA SER A 82 3.45 6.55 -7.63
C SER A 82 2.06 6.16 -8.16
N PHE A 83 1.56 6.89 -9.16
CA PHE A 83 0.26 6.61 -9.78
C PHE A 83 0.25 5.24 -10.47
N PHE A 84 1.23 4.94 -11.32
CA PHE A 84 1.27 3.65 -12.01
C PHE A 84 1.46 2.48 -11.03
N ILE A 85 2.23 2.67 -9.97
CA ILE A 85 2.40 1.67 -8.90
C ILE A 85 1.07 1.47 -8.17
N GLY A 86 0.37 2.55 -7.77
CA GLY A 86 -0.94 2.48 -7.13
C GLY A 86 -1.97 1.75 -7.99
N ILE A 87 -2.03 2.04 -9.29
CA ILE A 87 -2.92 1.33 -10.22
C ILE A 87 -2.55 -0.15 -10.34
N ALA A 88 -1.26 -0.49 -10.44
CA ALA A 88 -0.84 -1.89 -10.51
C ALA A 88 -1.22 -2.66 -9.24
N ILE A 89 -0.99 -2.07 -8.06
CA ILE A 89 -1.35 -2.66 -6.76
C ILE A 89 -2.87 -2.79 -6.63
N MET A 90 -3.62 -1.75 -7.02
CA MET A 90 -5.07 -1.77 -7.04
C MET A 90 -5.59 -2.91 -7.91
N VAL A 91 -5.06 -3.10 -9.13
CA VAL A 91 -5.44 -4.22 -10.01
C VAL A 91 -5.12 -5.56 -9.35
N VAL A 92 -3.94 -5.69 -8.75
CA VAL A 92 -3.54 -6.91 -8.02
C VAL A 92 -4.48 -7.23 -6.86
N GLY A 93 -5.04 -6.24 -6.18
CA GLY A 93 -6.05 -6.45 -5.12
C GLY A 93 -7.47 -6.68 -5.66
N VAL A 94 -7.89 -5.93 -6.68
CA VAL A 94 -9.25 -5.94 -7.23
C VAL A 94 -9.53 -7.26 -7.95
N LEU A 95 -8.59 -7.80 -8.73
CA LEU A 95 -8.87 -9.02 -9.51
C LEU A 95 -9.20 -10.22 -8.61
N PRO A 96 -8.40 -10.57 -7.58
CA PRO A 96 -8.77 -11.65 -6.66
C PRO A 96 -10.04 -11.35 -5.85
N ALA A 97 -10.27 -10.07 -5.50
CA ALA A 97 -11.50 -9.68 -4.83
C ALA A 97 -12.75 -9.94 -5.70
N LEU A 98 -12.72 -9.58 -6.98
CA LEU A 98 -13.82 -9.86 -7.92
C LEU A 98 -14.05 -11.36 -8.09
N GLN A 99 -12.97 -12.15 -8.18
CA GLN A 99 -13.08 -13.61 -8.27
C GLN A 99 -13.79 -14.22 -7.05
N SER A 100 -13.57 -13.66 -5.85
CA SER A 100 -14.24 -14.14 -4.63
C SER A 100 -15.77 -13.94 -4.65
N PHE A 101 -16.27 -13.03 -5.50
CA PHE A 101 -17.70 -12.86 -5.79
C PHE A 101 -18.18 -13.66 -7.01
N GLY A 102 -17.33 -14.48 -7.61
CA GLY A 102 -17.63 -15.22 -8.85
C GLY A 102 -17.67 -14.33 -10.10
N ILE A 103 -17.03 -13.14 -10.07
CA ILE A 103 -16.99 -12.21 -11.19
C ILE A 103 -15.65 -12.34 -11.91
N GLY A 104 -15.69 -12.65 -13.21
CA GLY A 104 -14.54 -12.58 -14.11
C GLY A 104 -14.02 -13.93 -14.62
N PRO A 105 -13.02 -13.91 -15.51
CA PRO A 105 -12.35 -15.11 -16.01
C PRO A 105 -11.44 -15.72 -14.94
N GLY A 106 -11.11 -17.01 -15.06
CA GLY A 106 -10.29 -17.74 -14.07
C GLY A 106 -8.91 -17.13 -13.78
N LEU A 107 -8.39 -16.25 -14.65
CA LEU A 107 -7.16 -15.48 -14.42
C LEU A 107 -7.27 -14.46 -13.27
N PHE A 108 -8.48 -14.15 -12.80
CA PHE A 108 -8.71 -13.25 -11.68
C PHE A 108 -8.42 -13.92 -10.33
N GLY A 109 -8.41 -15.26 -10.28
CA GLY A 109 -8.06 -16.05 -9.09
C GLY A 109 -6.55 -16.17 -8.85
N LEU A 110 -5.76 -15.15 -9.16
CA LEU A 110 -4.32 -15.20 -8.98
C LEU A 110 -3.98 -15.18 -7.47
N GLU A 111 -3.67 -16.35 -6.92
CA GLU A 111 -3.21 -16.48 -5.54
C GLU A 111 -1.75 -16.06 -5.43
N LEU A 112 -1.53 -14.89 -4.83
CA LEU A 112 -0.18 -14.42 -4.56
C LEU A 112 0.41 -15.14 -3.34
N PRO A 113 1.69 -15.56 -3.40
CA PRO A 113 2.40 -16.02 -2.21
C PRO A 113 2.42 -14.93 -1.13
N ILE A 114 2.32 -15.32 0.14
CA ILE A 114 2.34 -14.38 1.28
C ILE A 114 3.55 -13.42 1.25
N LEU A 115 4.70 -13.90 0.76
CA LEU A 115 5.88 -13.07 0.56
C LEU A 115 5.62 -11.87 -0.36
N VAL A 116 4.84 -12.06 -1.42
CA VAL A 116 4.52 -11.00 -2.38
C VAL A 116 3.64 -9.95 -1.73
N TYR A 117 2.65 -10.33 -0.91
CA TYR A 117 1.85 -9.38 -0.13
C TYR A 117 2.72 -8.51 0.78
N HIS A 118 3.67 -9.10 1.50
CA HIS A 118 4.59 -8.34 2.35
C HIS A 118 5.43 -7.35 1.56
N ILE A 119 5.96 -7.77 0.40
CA ILE A 119 6.74 -6.89 -0.48
C ILE A 119 5.88 -5.73 -0.99
N ILE A 120 4.64 -6.00 -1.43
CA ILE A 120 3.72 -4.96 -1.90
C ILE A 120 3.43 -3.97 -0.76
N PHE A 121 3.12 -4.44 0.44
CA PHE A 121 2.88 -3.57 1.59
C PHE A 121 4.10 -2.70 1.94
N VAL A 122 5.32 -3.24 1.87
CA VAL A 122 6.54 -2.45 2.07
C VAL A 122 6.65 -1.34 1.01
N ILE A 123 6.51 -1.69 -0.26
CA ILE A 123 6.63 -0.74 -1.37
C ILE A 123 5.54 0.35 -1.25
N GLU A 124 4.29 -0.07 -1.08
CA GLU A 124 3.13 0.81 -0.96
C GLU A 124 3.24 1.76 0.23
N GLY A 125 3.59 1.23 1.41
CA GLY A 125 3.79 2.05 2.59
C GLY A 125 4.90 3.09 2.42
N LEU A 126 5.99 2.72 1.74
CA LEU A 126 7.06 3.65 1.35
C LEU A 126 6.54 4.78 0.45
N PHE A 127 5.77 4.45 -0.59
CA PHE A 127 5.23 5.46 -1.50
C PHE A 127 4.25 6.41 -0.81
N LEU A 128 3.39 5.91 0.09
CA LEU A 128 2.50 6.75 0.90
C LEU A 128 3.27 7.67 1.86
N MET A 129 4.33 7.16 2.50
CA MET A 129 5.20 8.00 3.33
C MET A 129 5.93 9.07 2.51
N ILE A 130 6.35 8.76 1.29
CA ILE A 130 6.96 9.74 0.38
C ILE A 130 5.93 10.79 -0.04
N ALA A 131 4.68 10.39 -0.34
CA ALA A 131 3.60 11.29 -0.71
C ALA A 131 3.36 12.37 0.36
N MET A 132 3.45 12.02 1.65
CA MET A 132 3.36 13.00 2.76
C MET A 132 4.36 14.15 2.60
N PHE A 133 5.61 13.86 2.20
CA PHE A 133 6.64 14.89 2.06
C PHE A 133 6.60 15.58 0.68
N ALA A 134 6.17 14.86 -0.35
CA ALA A 134 6.13 15.34 -1.73
C ALA A 134 5.10 16.46 -1.95
N MET A 135 4.07 16.55 -1.10
CA MET A 135 3.05 17.60 -1.18
C MET A 135 3.50 18.97 -0.65
N GLU A 136 4.62 19.04 0.08
CA GLU A 136 5.17 20.29 0.62
C GLU A 136 6.31 20.90 -0.23
N LEU A 137 6.83 20.16 -1.22
CA LEU A 137 7.95 20.57 -2.08
C LEU A 137 7.47 21.31 -3.34
#